data_AF-A0A4P9YRW4-F1
#
_entry.id   AF-A0A4P9YRW4-F1
#
_cell.length_a   1.000
_cell.length_b   1.000
_cell.length_c   1.000
_cell.angle_alpha   90.00
_cell.angle_beta   90.00
_cell.angle_gamma   90.00
#
_symmetry.space_group_name_H-M   'P 1'
#
loop_
_entity.id
_entity.type
_entity.pdbx_description
1 polymer ?
#
loop_
_entity_poly.entity_id
_entity_poly.type
_entity_poly.pdbx_seq_one_letter_code
_entity_poly.pdbx_strand_id
1 'polypeptide(L)'
;ALLNPSARVQISQYARSVTELFTLMIQERADEFRARVYEAAQFVFGKVENGQRRAKQILLSDEVLDQFSLSSVPKEKRKPNSHLSLLAMVDCWHALRINPYDHLICQTPPFRLWVGIVEYLFHDEDMLASSIEAALYDRSVRGEDLNFYSAAQGWAQCVALGSMEGYRLRFEDTSAFFKDRLREAGQLSSQMITTITKHIHK
;
A
#
# COMPACT_ATOMS: atom_id res chain seq x y z
N ALA A 1 -13.33 -10.83 -5.52
CA ALA A 1 -13.70 -10.21 -4.23
C ALA A 1 -15.07 -10.66 -3.73
N LEU A 2 -16.15 -10.40 -4.48
CA LEU A 2 -17.54 -10.62 -4.02
C LEU A 2 -17.84 -12.07 -3.60
N LEU A 3 -17.28 -13.06 -4.28
CA LEU A 3 -17.57 -14.49 -4.02
C LEU A 3 -16.67 -15.14 -2.97
N ASN A 4 -15.64 -14.43 -2.47
CA ASN A 4 -14.68 -14.98 -1.50
C ASN A 4 -14.95 -14.37 -0.10
N PRO A 5 -15.47 -15.14 0.88
CA PRO A 5 -15.76 -14.64 2.22
C PRO A 5 -14.52 -14.03 2.92
N SER A 6 -13.36 -14.66 2.80
CA SER A 6 -12.11 -14.15 3.40
C SER A 6 -11.69 -12.82 2.79
N ALA A 7 -11.94 -12.63 1.49
CA ALA A 7 -11.67 -11.34 0.83
C ALA A 7 -12.60 -10.23 1.36
N ARG A 8 -13.86 -10.54 1.70
CA ARG A 8 -14.76 -9.55 2.30
C ARG A 8 -14.23 -9.03 3.64
N VAL A 9 -13.75 -9.94 4.50
CA VAL A 9 -13.15 -9.58 5.80
C VAL A 9 -11.94 -8.68 5.62
N GLN A 10 -11.02 -9.03 4.72
CA GLN A 10 -9.83 -8.23 4.45
C GLN A 10 -10.15 -6.86 3.88
N ILE A 11 -11.10 -6.76 2.94
CA ILE A 11 -11.52 -5.49 2.34
C ILE A 11 -12.19 -4.58 3.39
N SER A 12 -13.08 -5.14 4.22
CA SER A 12 -13.72 -4.39 5.30
C SER A 12 -12.71 -3.91 6.34
N GLN A 13 -11.75 -4.76 6.73
CA GLN A 13 -10.71 -4.35 7.67
C GLN A 13 -9.77 -3.31 7.07
N TYR A 14 -9.40 -3.42 5.80
CA TYR A 14 -8.58 -2.42 5.13
C TYR A 14 -9.27 -1.04 5.13
N ALA A 15 -10.55 -0.98 4.77
CA ALA A 15 -11.31 0.27 4.81
C ALA A 15 -11.41 0.83 6.24
N ARG A 16 -11.52 -0.04 7.26
CA ARG A 16 -11.46 0.35 8.67
C ARG A 16 -10.09 0.93 9.04
N SER A 17 -9.00 0.29 8.64
CA SER A 17 -7.63 0.78 8.85
C SER A 17 -7.41 2.16 8.22
N VAL A 18 -7.88 2.38 6.99
CA VAL A 18 -7.87 3.72 6.35
C VAL A 18 -8.66 4.73 7.18
N THR A 19 -9.83 4.35 7.69
CA THR A 19 -10.69 5.23 8.50
C THR A 19 -10.03 5.63 9.82
N GLU A 20 -9.48 4.65 10.54
CA GLU A 20 -8.88 4.88 11.86
C GLU A 20 -7.61 5.73 11.72
N LEU A 21 -6.75 5.45 10.75
CA LEU A 21 -5.58 6.28 10.45
C LEU A 21 -5.97 7.69 10.02
N PHE A 22 -6.91 7.83 9.08
CA PHE A 22 -7.37 9.14 8.61
C PHE A 22 -8.03 9.96 9.73
N THR A 23 -8.75 9.32 10.64
CA THR A 23 -9.33 9.97 11.83
C THR A 23 -8.24 10.54 12.73
N LEU A 24 -7.18 9.79 12.98
CA LEU A 24 -6.04 10.26 13.77
C LEU A 24 -5.30 11.41 13.07
N MET A 25 -5.19 11.36 11.73
CA MET A 25 -4.60 12.43 10.91
C MET A 25 -5.37 13.75 11.05
N ILE A 26 -6.70 13.73 10.89
CA ILE A 26 -7.53 14.96 10.97
C ILE A 26 -7.67 15.50 12.40
N GLN A 27 -7.50 14.64 13.41
CA GLN A 27 -7.49 15.03 14.82
C GLN A 27 -6.09 15.46 15.29
N GLU A 28 -5.07 15.36 14.43
CA GLU A 28 -3.67 15.64 14.75
C GLU A 28 -3.19 14.88 16.01
N ARG A 29 -3.71 13.66 16.24
CA ARG A 29 -3.36 12.78 17.38
C ARG A 29 -2.04 12.06 17.10
N ALA A 30 -0.97 12.83 17.07
CA ALA A 30 0.32 12.44 16.55
C ALA A 30 0.95 11.23 17.25
N ASP A 31 0.88 11.18 18.59
CA ASP A 31 1.46 10.08 19.38
C ASP A 31 0.76 8.76 19.10
N GLU A 32 -0.57 8.77 19.03
CA GLU A 32 -1.37 7.58 18.74
C GLU A 32 -1.21 7.11 17.30
N PHE A 33 -1.12 8.05 16.35
CA PHE A 33 -0.85 7.73 14.94
C PHE A 33 0.51 7.05 14.80
N ARG A 34 1.56 7.63 15.41
CA ARG A 34 2.91 7.06 15.39
C ARG A 34 2.96 5.69 16.04
N ALA A 35 2.43 5.55 17.26
CA ALA A 35 2.40 4.29 17.97
C ALA A 35 1.74 3.19 17.13
N ARG A 36 0.58 3.48 16.55
CA ARG A 36 -0.15 2.54 15.70
C ARG A 36 0.64 2.11 14.45
N VAL A 37 1.25 3.07 13.74
CA VAL A 37 2.04 2.79 12.53
C VAL A 37 3.27 1.94 12.87
N TYR A 38 4.02 2.30 13.92
CA TYR A 38 5.23 1.58 14.31
C TYR A 38 4.95 0.21 14.92
N GLU A 39 3.86 0.04 15.68
CA GLU A 39 3.43 -1.28 16.18
C GLU A 39 3.09 -2.23 15.03
N ALA A 40 2.36 -1.73 14.03
CA ALA A 40 2.02 -2.50 12.84
C ALA A 40 3.29 -2.86 12.03
N ALA A 41 4.20 -1.91 11.87
CA ALA A 41 5.50 -2.12 11.24
C ALA A 41 6.30 -3.21 11.95
N GLN A 42 6.37 -3.15 13.28
CA GLN A 42 7.09 -4.12 14.10
C GLN A 42 6.48 -5.52 13.97
N PHE A 43 5.16 -5.63 13.88
CA PHE A 43 4.50 -6.93 13.67
C PHE A 43 4.82 -7.54 12.30
N VAL A 44 4.78 -6.73 11.24
CA VAL A 44 4.94 -7.21 9.85
C VAL A 44 6.41 -7.42 9.48
N PHE A 45 7.28 -6.48 9.84
CA PHE A 45 8.68 -6.43 9.40
C PHE A 45 9.69 -6.70 10.53
N GLY A 46 9.27 -6.62 11.80
CA GLY A 46 10.17 -6.77 12.95
C GLY A 46 10.54 -8.21 13.32
N LYS A 47 9.98 -9.23 12.65
CA LYS A 47 10.35 -10.63 12.89
C LYS A 47 11.75 -10.94 12.32
N VAL A 48 12.69 -11.14 13.24
CA VAL A 48 14.04 -11.67 13.00
C VAL A 48 13.93 -13.19 12.85
N GLU A 49 14.03 -13.73 11.64
CA GLU A 49 14.28 -15.16 11.46
C GLU A 49 15.80 -15.42 11.55
N ASN A 50 16.21 -16.29 12.47
CA ASN A 50 17.60 -16.79 12.63
C ASN A 50 18.67 -15.73 12.94
N GLY A 51 18.38 -14.77 13.83
CA GLY A 51 19.39 -13.83 14.35
C GLY A 51 19.91 -12.81 13.32
N GLN A 52 19.39 -12.84 12.10
CA GLN A 52 19.57 -11.79 11.11
C GLN A 52 18.25 -11.01 11.10
N ARG A 53 18.29 -9.69 11.33
CA ARG A 53 17.25 -8.81 10.76
C ARG A 53 17.09 -9.25 9.31
N ARG A 54 15.92 -9.09 8.72
CA ARG A 54 15.69 -9.36 7.29
C ARG A 54 16.50 -8.43 6.35
N ALA A 55 17.74 -8.12 6.70
CA ALA A 55 18.80 -7.52 5.93
C ALA A 55 19.26 -8.39 4.74
N LYS A 56 18.62 -9.54 4.49
CA LYS A 56 18.85 -10.32 3.27
C LYS A 56 17.79 -9.92 2.23
N GLN A 57 18.16 -8.90 1.45
CA GLN A 57 17.45 -8.38 0.26
C GLN A 57 16.04 -7.86 0.53
N ILE A 58 15.91 -6.53 0.60
CA ILE A 58 14.65 -5.84 0.28
C ILE A 58 14.16 -6.42 -1.06
N LEU A 59 12.87 -6.75 -1.14
CA LEU A 59 12.28 -7.33 -2.36
C LEU A 59 12.45 -6.42 -3.59
N LEU A 60 12.57 -5.12 -3.36
CA LEU A 60 12.82 -4.09 -4.38
C LEU A 60 13.96 -3.19 -3.88
N SER A 61 15.10 -3.21 -4.58
CA SER A 61 16.18 -2.24 -4.33
C SER A 61 15.86 -0.88 -4.94
N ASP A 62 16.52 0.16 -4.43
CA ASP A 62 16.51 1.53 -4.98
C ASP A 62 16.73 1.54 -6.50
N GLU A 63 17.71 0.77 -6.99
CA GLU A 63 18.04 0.68 -8.41
C GLU A 63 16.88 0.15 -9.26
N VAL A 64 16.11 -0.81 -8.74
CA VAL A 64 14.94 -1.36 -9.43
C VAL A 64 13.79 -0.36 -9.38
N LEU A 65 13.56 0.31 -8.25
CA LEU A 65 12.50 1.32 -8.14
C LEU A 65 12.79 2.56 -9.01
N ASP A 66 14.02 3.04 -9.03
CA ASP A 66 14.42 4.22 -9.80
C ASP A 66 14.38 3.97 -11.32
N GLN A 67 14.66 2.74 -11.78
CA GLN A 67 14.53 2.37 -13.21
C GLN A 67 13.09 2.45 -13.73
N PHE A 68 12.10 2.35 -12.84
CA PHE A 68 10.69 2.27 -13.21
C PHE A 68 9.82 3.34 -12.53
N SER A 69 10.44 4.29 -11.82
CA SER A 69 9.76 5.45 -11.28
C SER A 69 9.18 6.26 -12.45
N LEU A 70 7.85 6.18 -12.60
CA LEU A 70 7.07 6.98 -13.55
C LEU A 70 7.28 8.49 -13.37
N SER A 71 7.61 8.90 -12.15
CA SER A 71 8.03 10.25 -11.81
C SER A 71 9.53 10.42 -12.08
N SER A 72 9.87 11.12 -13.16
CA SER A 72 11.21 11.66 -13.47
C SER A 72 11.66 12.78 -12.50
N VAL A 73 11.12 12.78 -11.28
CA VAL A 73 11.38 13.77 -10.25
C VAL A 73 12.60 13.30 -9.44
N PRO A 74 13.72 14.07 -9.45
CA PRO A 74 14.89 13.78 -8.64
C PRO A 74 14.52 13.60 -7.16
N LYS A 75 15.23 12.73 -6.43
CA LYS A 75 14.92 12.42 -5.02
C LYS A 75 14.81 13.70 -4.17
N GLU A 76 15.64 14.70 -4.48
CA GLU A 76 15.70 16.00 -3.79
C GLU A 76 14.48 16.90 -4.03
N LYS A 77 13.67 16.61 -5.06
CA LYS A 77 12.46 17.35 -5.42
C LYS A 77 11.17 16.58 -5.11
N ARG A 78 11.28 15.36 -4.58
CA ARG A 78 10.11 14.56 -4.19
C ARG A 78 9.42 15.25 -3.00
N LYS A 79 8.15 15.60 -3.17
CA LYS A 79 7.35 16.12 -2.06
C LYS A 79 6.99 14.95 -1.12
N PRO A 80 7.03 15.16 0.21
CA PRO A 80 6.48 14.21 1.15
C PRO A 80 5.02 13.87 0.81
N ASN A 81 4.63 12.62 0.99
CA ASN A 81 3.27 12.13 0.79
C ASN A 81 2.83 11.39 2.04
N SER A 82 1.54 11.46 2.39
CA SER A 82 0.99 10.76 3.56
C SER A 82 1.15 9.23 3.45
N HIS A 83 1.21 8.71 2.22
CA HIS A 83 1.19 7.29 1.89
C HIS A 83 0.09 6.52 2.64
N LEU A 84 -1.07 7.16 2.89
CA LEU A 84 -2.19 6.60 3.66
C LEU A 84 -2.59 5.19 3.19
N SER A 85 -2.55 4.94 1.87
CA SER A 85 -2.81 3.62 1.29
C SER A 85 -1.84 2.54 1.80
N LEU A 86 -0.54 2.83 1.82
CA LEU A 86 0.51 1.89 2.25
C LEU A 86 0.50 1.69 3.77
N LEU A 87 0.33 2.78 4.53
CA LEU A 87 0.20 2.72 6.00
C LEU A 87 -1.01 1.87 6.41
N ALA A 88 -2.16 2.06 5.75
CA ALA A 88 -3.37 1.28 6.01
C ALA A 88 -3.23 -0.20 5.62
N MET A 89 -2.39 -0.55 4.63
CA MET A 89 -2.11 -1.95 4.29
C MET A 89 -1.40 -2.66 5.45
N VAL A 90 -0.37 -2.04 6.02
CA VAL A 90 0.39 -2.61 7.15
C VAL A 90 -0.47 -2.67 8.41
N ASP A 91 -1.25 -1.64 8.68
CA ASP A 91 -2.21 -1.65 9.79
C ASP A 91 -3.26 -2.76 9.64
N CYS A 92 -3.77 -2.98 8.44
CA CYS A 92 -4.73 -4.05 8.15
C CYS A 92 -4.12 -5.44 8.39
N TRP A 93 -2.88 -5.67 7.93
CA TRP A 93 -2.17 -6.92 8.20
C TRP A 93 -1.95 -7.15 9.69
N HIS A 94 -1.56 -6.10 10.42
CA HIS A 94 -1.41 -6.17 11.87
C HIS A 94 -2.74 -6.50 12.58
N ALA A 95 -3.83 -5.82 12.23
CA ALA A 95 -5.14 -6.02 12.81
C ALA A 95 -5.68 -7.44 12.57
N LEU A 96 -5.45 -8.00 11.39
CA LEU A 96 -5.86 -9.37 11.04
C LEU A 96 -4.86 -10.45 11.45
N ARG A 97 -3.72 -10.06 12.04
CA ARG A 97 -2.59 -10.96 12.36
C ARG A 97 -2.10 -11.74 11.13
N ILE A 98 -2.11 -11.11 9.97
CA ILE A 98 -1.63 -11.69 8.71
C ILE A 98 -0.18 -11.29 8.50
N ASN A 99 0.69 -12.28 8.23
CA ASN A 99 2.03 -12.03 7.75
C ASN A 99 2.02 -12.13 6.20
N PRO A 100 2.27 -11.04 5.44
CA PRO A 100 2.19 -11.06 3.98
C PRO A 100 3.24 -11.96 3.33
N TYR A 101 4.24 -12.43 4.08
CA TYR A 101 5.33 -13.25 3.57
C TYR A 101 5.11 -14.76 3.69
N ASP A 102 4.16 -15.24 4.51
CA ASP A 102 4.00 -16.68 4.82
C ASP A 102 3.78 -17.55 3.57
N HIS A 103 3.24 -16.97 2.50
CA HIS A 103 2.99 -17.66 1.23
C HIS A 103 3.50 -16.91 0.00
N LEU A 104 4.50 -16.03 0.15
CA LEU A 104 4.99 -15.16 -0.94
C LEU A 104 5.36 -15.94 -2.22
N ILE A 105 5.85 -17.17 -2.07
CA ILE A 105 6.20 -18.10 -3.16
C ILE A 105 4.97 -18.48 -4.02
N CYS A 106 3.81 -18.63 -3.40
CA CYS A 106 2.56 -18.99 -4.09
C CYS A 106 1.77 -17.78 -4.60
N GLN A 107 2.26 -16.56 -4.37
CA GLN A 107 1.59 -15.32 -4.76
C GLN A 107 2.02 -14.84 -6.14
N THR A 108 1.12 -14.10 -6.79
CA THR A 108 1.34 -13.57 -8.13
C THR A 108 2.44 -12.48 -8.12
N PRO A 109 3.20 -12.30 -9.22
CA PRO A 109 4.23 -11.27 -9.30
C PRO A 109 3.74 -9.84 -8.93
N PRO A 110 2.52 -9.39 -9.30
CA PRO A 110 1.98 -8.11 -8.84
C PRO A 110 1.85 -8.01 -7.32
N PHE A 111 1.45 -9.09 -6.63
CA PHE A 111 1.36 -9.09 -5.17
C PHE A 111 2.74 -8.89 -4.52
N ARG A 112 3.77 -9.56 -5.04
CA ARG A 112 5.15 -9.39 -4.56
C ARG A 112 5.66 -7.97 -4.73
N LEU A 113 5.36 -7.35 -5.88
CA LEU A 113 5.67 -5.94 -6.13
C LEU A 113 5.02 -5.05 -5.08
N TRP A 114 3.73 -5.24 -4.78
CA TRP A 114 3.04 -4.46 -3.75
C TRP A 114 3.66 -4.63 -2.37
N VAL A 115 3.97 -5.87 -1.94
CA VAL A 115 4.66 -6.11 -0.66
C VAL A 115 6.02 -5.42 -0.64
N GLY A 116 6.77 -5.47 -1.75
CA GLY A 116 8.07 -4.78 -1.85
C GLY A 116 7.97 -3.26 -1.77
N ILE A 117 6.95 -2.64 -2.36
CA ILE A 117 6.72 -1.18 -2.26
C ILE A 117 6.42 -0.78 -0.80
N VAL A 118 5.61 -1.57 -0.11
CA VAL A 118 5.29 -1.33 1.30
C VAL A 118 6.53 -1.56 2.17
N GLU A 119 7.27 -2.66 1.95
CA GLU A 119 8.52 -2.95 2.66
C GLU A 119 9.54 -1.81 2.48
N TYR A 120 9.66 -1.27 1.28
CA TYR A 120 10.53 -0.13 0.98
C TYR A 120 10.19 1.09 1.85
N LEU A 121 8.91 1.46 1.95
CA LEU A 121 8.46 2.57 2.80
C LEU A 121 8.80 2.37 4.27
N PHE A 122 8.64 1.15 4.79
CA PHE A 122 8.84 0.86 6.21
C PHE A 122 10.29 0.54 6.56
N HIS A 123 11.15 0.30 5.57
CA HIS A 123 12.57 0.07 5.77
C HIS A 123 13.40 1.36 5.81
N ASP A 124 12.99 2.38 5.05
CA ASP A 124 13.60 3.71 5.08
C ASP A 124 12.99 4.54 6.23
N GLU A 125 13.73 4.67 7.33
CA GLU A 125 13.27 5.38 8.54
C GLU A 125 12.98 6.87 8.28
N ASP A 126 13.79 7.53 7.44
CA ASP A 126 13.62 8.94 7.12
C ASP A 126 12.38 9.16 6.24
N MET A 127 12.17 8.29 5.25
CA MET A 127 10.99 8.34 4.40
C MET A 127 9.71 8.04 5.18
N LEU A 128 9.74 7.05 6.09
CA LEU A 128 8.60 6.76 6.96
C LEU A 128 8.28 7.93 7.88
N ALA A 129 9.29 8.52 8.54
CA ALA A 129 9.10 9.69 9.41
C ALA A 129 8.52 10.89 8.64
N SER A 130 9.04 11.17 7.44
CA SER A 130 8.54 12.22 6.54
C SER A 130 7.09 11.96 6.12
N SER A 131 6.74 10.70 5.84
CA SER A 131 5.37 10.32 5.47
C SER A 131 4.38 10.49 6.61
N ILE A 132 4.78 10.12 7.84
CA ILE A 132 4.00 10.34 9.05
C ILE A 132 3.78 11.83 9.29
N GLU A 133 4.82 12.65 9.14
CA GLU A 133 4.74 14.10 9.33
C GLU A 133 3.81 14.74 8.29
N ALA A 134 3.92 14.34 7.02
CA ALA A 134 3.03 14.78 5.96
C ALA A 134 1.58 14.34 6.22
N ALA A 135 1.37 13.10 6.66
CA ALA A 135 0.06 12.58 7.03
C ALA A 135 -0.60 13.38 8.14
N LEU A 136 0.15 13.87 9.13
CA LEU A 136 -0.38 14.64 10.25
C LEU A 136 -0.61 16.11 9.89
N TYR A 137 0.34 16.75 9.22
CA TYR A 137 0.38 18.22 9.16
C TYR A 137 0.37 18.83 7.76
N ASP A 138 0.64 18.05 6.70
CA ASP A 138 0.60 18.59 5.34
C ASP A 138 -0.86 18.68 4.83
N ARG A 139 -1.37 19.92 4.81
CA ARG A 139 -2.73 20.20 4.33
C ARG A 139 -2.87 20.07 2.81
N SER A 140 -1.77 20.12 2.06
CA SER A 140 -1.80 20.06 0.60
C SER A 140 -2.20 18.68 0.08
N VAL A 141 -1.91 17.61 0.83
CA VAL A 141 -2.29 16.22 0.49
C VAL A 141 -3.65 15.81 1.06
N ARG A 142 -4.20 16.58 2.01
CA ARG A 142 -5.42 16.19 2.76
C ARG A 142 -6.65 15.99 1.88
N GLY A 143 -6.79 16.77 0.82
CA GLY A 143 -7.89 16.61 -0.14
C GLY A 143 -7.81 15.25 -0.88
N GLU A 144 -6.61 14.82 -1.22
CA GLU A 144 -6.36 13.51 -1.84
C GLU A 144 -6.62 12.38 -0.85
N ASP A 145 -6.17 12.51 0.41
CA ASP A 145 -6.44 11.55 1.48
C ASP A 145 -7.96 11.36 1.72
N LEU A 146 -8.73 12.45 1.73
CA LEU A 146 -10.18 12.42 1.90
C LEU A 146 -10.86 11.67 0.74
N ASN A 147 -10.44 11.94 -0.50
CA ASN A 147 -10.94 11.25 -1.68
C ASN A 147 -10.60 9.75 -1.62
N PHE A 148 -9.38 9.42 -1.20
CA PHE A 148 -8.93 8.05 -1.02
C PHE A 148 -9.75 7.30 0.06
N TYR A 149 -9.92 7.92 1.23
CA TYR A 149 -10.78 7.41 2.31
C TYR A 149 -12.20 7.12 1.80
N SER A 150 -12.80 8.08 1.10
CA SER A 150 -14.16 7.96 0.57
C SER A 150 -14.27 6.84 -0.46
N ALA A 151 -13.27 6.69 -1.33
CA ALA A 151 -13.21 5.61 -2.31
C ALA A 151 -13.08 4.23 -1.64
N ALA A 152 -12.19 4.10 -0.64
CA ALA A 152 -12.00 2.86 0.11
C ALA A 152 -13.30 2.39 0.79
N GLN A 153 -14.04 3.32 1.40
CA GLN A 153 -15.36 3.05 1.97
C GLN A 153 -16.37 2.58 0.90
N GLY A 154 -16.44 3.29 -0.23
CA GLY A 154 -17.35 2.94 -1.32
C GLY A 154 -17.14 1.53 -1.86
N TRP A 155 -15.88 1.11 -2.02
CA TRP A 155 -15.54 -0.26 -2.43
C TRP A 155 -15.89 -1.29 -1.37
N ALA A 156 -15.58 -1.02 -0.09
CA ALA A 156 -15.88 -1.94 1.00
C ALA A 156 -17.40 -2.16 1.18
N GLN A 157 -18.19 -1.09 1.12
CA GLN A 157 -19.66 -1.17 1.17
C GLN A 157 -20.22 -1.97 0.00
N CYS A 158 -19.71 -1.73 -1.21
CA CYS A 158 -20.11 -2.46 -2.40
C CYS A 158 -19.89 -3.97 -2.25
N VAL A 159 -18.74 -4.36 -1.67
CA VAL A 159 -18.40 -5.75 -1.43
C VAL A 159 -19.22 -6.36 -0.29
N ALA A 160 -19.43 -5.61 0.79
CA ALA A 160 -20.21 -6.05 1.94
C ALA A 160 -21.68 -6.35 1.57
N LEU A 161 -22.28 -5.49 0.75
CA LEU A 161 -23.66 -5.67 0.25
C LEU A 161 -23.79 -6.78 -0.80
N GLY A 162 -22.67 -7.30 -1.33
CA GLY A 162 -22.71 -8.32 -2.38
C GLY A 162 -23.31 -7.84 -3.70
N SER A 163 -23.41 -6.52 -3.93
CA SER A 163 -24.03 -5.94 -5.11
C SER A 163 -23.13 -6.09 -6.34
N MET A 164 -23.43 -7.09 -7.18
CA MET A 164 -22.72 -7.30 -8.45
C MET A 164 -22.83 -6.10 -9.37
N GLU A 165 -24.01 -5.49 -9.45
CA GLU A 165 -24.24 -4.33 -10.31
C GLU A 165 -23.50 -3.08 -9.81
N GLY A 166 -23.54 -2.83 -8.49
CA GLY A 166 -22.77 -1.73 -7.89
C GLY A 166 -21.27 -1.88 -8.13
N TYR A 167 -20.76 -3.11 -8.07
CA TYR A 167 -19.35 -3.39 -8.33
C TYR A 167 -19.00 -3.14 -9.80
N ARG A 168 -19.85 -3.63 -10.72
CA ARG A 168 -19.69 -3.45 -12.15
C ARG A 168 -19.64 -1.98 -12.53
N LEU A 169 -20.61 -1.19 -12.08
CA LEU A 169 -20.69 0.25 -12.39
C LEU A 169 -19.44 1.01 -11.88
N ARG A 170 -19.03 0.78 -10.63
CA ARG A 170 -17.82 1.41 -10.07
C ARG A 170 -16.55 1.00 -10.83
N PHE A 171 -16.46 -0.27 -11.21
CA PHE A 171 -15.32 -0.80 -11.95
C PHE A 171 -15.23 -0.19 -13.36
N GLU A 172 -16.33 -0.18 -14.10
CA GLU A 172 -16.38 0.36 -15.46
C GLU A 172 -16.09 1.86 -15.49
N ASP A 173 -16.63 2.63 -14.56
CA ASP A 173 -16.37 4.07 -14.43
C ASP A 173 -14.88 4.35 -14.15
N THR A 174 -14.30 3.63 -13.17
CA THR A 174 -12.87 3.74 -12.87
C THR A 174 -12.02 3.31 -14.07
N SER A 175 -12.39 2.23 -14.75
CA SER A 175 -11.68 1.73 -15.92
C SER A 175 -11.72 2.71 -17.10
N ALA A 176 -12.86 3.38 -17.31
CA ALA A 176 -13.03 4.38 -18.35
C ALA A 176 -12.10 5.58 -18.15
N PHE A 177 -11.92 6.04 -16.90
CA PHE A 177 -10.99 7.12 -16.57
C PHE A 177 -9.54 6.81 -16.99
N PHE A 178 -9.11 5.55 -16.87
CA PHE A 178 -7.74 5.14 -17.21
C PHE A 178 -7.56 4.68 -18.66
N LYS A 179 -8.63 4.62 -19.46
CA LYS A 179 -8.64 3.93 -20.77
C LYS A 179 -7.45 4.26 -21.67
N ASP A 180 -7.07 5.52 -21.78
CA ASP A 180 -5.98 5.97 -22.64
C ASP A 180 -4.58 5.64 -22.08
N ARG A 181 -4.48 5.48 -20.76
CA ARG A 181 -3.23 5.20 -20.02
C ARG A 181 -2.99 3.71 -19.77
N LEU A 182 -4.04 2.88 -19.86
CA LEU A 182 -3.95 1.44 -19.56
C LEU A 182 -2.92 0.71 -20.43
N ARG A 183 -2.83 1.07 -21.71
CA ARG A 183 -1.90 0.41 -22.65
C ARG A 183 -0.44 0.68 -22.28
N GLU A 184 -0.11 1.93 -22.03
CA GLU A 184 1.26 2.34 -21.65
C GLU A 184 1.62 1.79 -20.26
N ALA A 185 0.71 1.93 -19.28
CA ALA A 185 0.90 1.40 -17.94
C ALA A 185 1.06 -0.12 -17.93
N GLY A 186 0.32 -0.84 -18.78
CA GLY A 186 0.42 -2.30 -18.91
C GLY A 186 1.76 -2.75 -19.48
N GLN A 187 2.30 -2.03 -20.47
CA GLN A 187 3.63 -2.30 -21.03
C GLN A 187 4.72 -2.09 -19.98
N LEU A 188 4.69 -0.96 -19.27
CA LEU A 188 5.65 -0.64 -18.22
C LEU A 188 5.58 -1.65 -17.06
N SER A 189 4.38 -1.97 -16.58
CA SER A 189 4.19 -2.95 -15.50
C SER A 189 4.71 -4.34 -15.89
N SER A 190 4.52 -4.75 -17.14
CA SER A 190 5.05 -6.02 -17.65
C SER A 190 6.59 -6.04 -17.66
N GLN A 191 7.21 -4.92 -18.04
CA GLN A 191 8.67 -4.76 -18.00
C GLN A 191 9.20 -4.80 -16.57
N MET A 192 8.57 -4.07 -15.64
CA MET A 192 8.89 -4.09 -14.20
C MET A 192 8.89 -5.50 -13.64
N ILE A 193 7.78 -6.22 -13.82
CA ILE A 193 7.60 -7.59 -13.31
C ILE A 193 8.67 -8.53 -13.88
N THR A 194 8.99 -8.39 -15.16
CA THR A 194 10.02 -9.21 -15.82
C THR A 194 11.40 -8.94 -15.21
N THR A 195 11.75 -7.67 -14.98
CA THR A 195 13.05 -7.30 -14.39
C THR A 195 13.17 -7.77 -12.94
N ILE A 196 12.13 -7.59 -12.14
CA ILE A 196 12.11 -8.06 -10.74
C ILE A 196 12.25 -9.58 -10.68
N THR A 197 11.52 -10.31 -11.51
CA THR A 197 11.60 -11.79 -11.55
C THR A 197 13.00 -12.28 -11.91
N LYS A 198 13.70 -11.60 -12.84
CA LYS A 198 15.08 -11.95 -13.21
C LYS A 198 16.10 -11.70 -12.09
N HIS A 199 15.90 -10.68 -11.26
CA HIS A 199 16.82 -10.35 -10.16
C HIS A 199 16.61 -11.25 -8.93
N ILE A 200 15.39 -11.76 -8.70
CA ILE A 200 15.08 -12.69 -7.60
C ILE A 200 15.68 -14.09 -7.82
N HIS A 201 15.97 -14.47 -9.07
CA HIS A 201 16.53 -15.79 -9.42
C HIS A 201 18.06 -15.82 -9.56
N LYS A 202 18.76 -14.74 -9.20
CA LYS A 202 20.22 -14.68 -9.09
C LYS A 202 20.63 -14.70 -7.63
#